data_AF-A0A5N5LVF4-F1
#
_entry.id   AF-A0A5N5LVF4-F1
#
_cell.length_a   1.000
_cell.length_b   1.000
_cell.length_c   1.000
_cell.angle_alpha   90.00
_cell.angle_beta   90.00
_cell.angle_gamma   90.00
#
_symmetry.space_group_name_H-M   'P 1'
#
loop_
_entity.id
_entity.type
_entity.pdbx_description
1 polymer ?
#
loop_
_entity_poly.entity_id
_entity_poly.type
_entity_poly.pdbx_seq_one_letter_code
_entity_poly.pdbx_strand_id
1 'polypeptide(L)'
;MASPPMKSFVSFTETWHNRPYPAILPTRPEISASGKSVFVTGGGAGIGKAAAIAFAQAGAKSPGDVTNRTSIEAALGAIEANIGGKIDIFINNAGMLPLEAAVIDYPESEIRRCFEINLMGSFNALQAFTPLAAPGAKLLNAAALKMIDHYASENPNIHVVSIHPGIVGTEIDPNIPVGPDTVELPAHFLVWIASSEAAFLRKKLVRANWDVEELKARAEEIQSSSLLRVSLTGVDM
;
A
#
# COMPACT_ATOMS: atom_id res chain seq x y z
N MET A 1 15.83 31.16 7.32
CA MET A 1 15.19 30.74 8.58
C MET A 1 15.25 29.23 8.63
N ALA A 2 15.76 28.64 9.71
CA ALA A 2 15.74 27.19 9.87
C ALA A 2 14.28 26.74 10.02
N SER A 3 13.86 25.73 9.25
CA SER A 3 12.53 25.13 9.37
C SER A 3 12.31 24.70 10.82
N PRO A 4 11.10 24.91 11.39
CA PRO A 4 10.81 24.45 12.74
C PRO A 4 11.07 22.93 12.83
N PRO A 5 11.57 22.42 13.97
CA PRO A 5 11.79 21.00 14.15
C PRO A 5 10.46 20.27 13.93
N MET A 6 10.42 19.33 12.98
CA MET A 6 9.25 18.46 12.79
C MET A 6 8.94 17.82 14.14
N LYS A 7 7.77 18.11 14.71
CA LYS A 7 7.26 17.41 15.89
C LYS A 7 7.37 15.91 15.61
N SER A 8 8.01 15.16 16.51
CA SER A 8 8.20 13.72 16.36
C SER A 8 6.85 13.06 16.06
N PHE A 9 6.74 12.39 14.91
CA PHE A 9 5.57 11.57 14.62
C PHE A 9 5.36 10.60 15.79
N VAL A 10 4.13 10.47 16.29
CA VAL A 10 3.79 9.42 17.26
C VAL A 10 4.03 8.08 16.58
N SER A 11 5.00 7.33 17.07
CA SER A 11 5.37 6.02 16.54
C SER A 11 4.76 4.91 17.39
N PHE A 12 4.33 3.83 16.73
CA PHE A 12 3.82 2.64 17.42
C PHE A 12 4.94 1.69 17.84
N THR A 13 6.06 1.69 17.10
CA THR A 13 7.32 1.00 17.41
C THR A 13 8.35 1.99 17.94
N GLU A 14 9.24 1.55 18.82
CA GLU A 14 10.36 2.36 19.33
C GLU A 14 11.37 2.61 18.21
N THR A 15 11.67 1.58 17.42
CA THR A 15 12.58 1.68 16.29
C THR A 15 11.86 2.28 15.08
N TRP A 16 12.56 3.22 14.43
CA TRP A 16 12.08 3.94 13.25
C TRP A 16 13.05 3.78 12.08
N HIS A 17 12.55 3.25 10.97
CA HIS A 17 13.33 3.04 9.75
C HIS A 17 12.99 4.07 8.68
N ASN A 18 14.01 4.56 7.98
CA ASN A 18 13.83 5.38 6.78
C ASN A 18 14.38 4.67 5.51
N ARG A 19 14.94 3.46 5.69
CA ARG A 19 15.58 2.64 4.64
C ARG A 19 15.25 1.17 4.90
N PRO A 20 15.31 0.29 3.88
CA PRO A 20 15.23 -1.14 4.11
C PRO A 20 16.24 -1.66 5.14
N TYR A 21 15.83 -2.69 5.86
CA TYR A 21 16.61 -3.34 6.91
C TYR A 21 16.44 -4.86 6.81
N PRO A 22 17.31 -5.66 7.45
CA PRO A 22 17.41 -7.10 7.22
C PRO A 22 16.07 -7.84 7.25
N ALA A 23 15.20 -7.54 8.22
CA ALA A 23 13.92 -8.23 8.42
C ALA A 23 12.89 -8.01 7.30
N ILE A 24 13.09 -7.07 6.38
CA ILE A 24 12.15 -6.86 5.26
C ILE A 24 12.80 -7.04 3.88
N LEU A 25 14.04 -7.53 3.82
CA LEU A 25 14.72 -7.69 2.53
C LEU A 25 13.98 -8.73 1.67
N PRO A 26 13.63 -8.40 0.41
CA PRO A 26 12.85 -9.27 -0.46
C PRO A 26 13.56 -10.58 -0.83
N THR A 27 14.88 -10.63 -0.63
CA THR A 27 15.70 -11.83 -0.82
C THR A 27 15.62 -12.83 0.34
N ARG A 28 14.92 -12.49 1.44
CA ARG A 28 14.70 -13.40 2.56
C ARG A 28 13.83 -14.59 2.12
N PRO A 29 14.28 -15.85 2.34
CA PRO A 29 13.50 -17.03 1.97
C PRO A 29 12.13 -17.10 2.66
N GLU A 30 12.03 -16.63 3.90
CA GLU A 30 10.80 -16.74 4.71
C GLU A 30 9.64 -15.89 4.18
N ILE A 31 9.94 -14.84 3.39
CA ILE A 31 8.94 -13.94 2.80
C ILE A 31 8.85 -14.05 1.27
N SER A 32 9.39 -15.14 0.70
CA SER A 32 9.39 -15.34 -0.75
C SER A 32 7.99 -15.24 -1.35
N ALA A 33 7.90 -14.57 -2.49
CA ALA A 33 6.73 -14.49 -3.35
C ALA A 33 6.83 -15.47 -4.54
N SER A 34 7.66 -16.51 -4.43
CA SER A 34 7.90 -17.46 -5.53
C SER A 34 6.60 -18.07 -6.03
N GLY A 35 6.38 -17.97 -7.33
CA GLY A 35 5.21 -18.51 -8.00
C GLY A 35 3.93 -17.70 -7.82
N LYS A 36 3.96 -16.59 -7.07
CA LYS A 36 2.82 -15.69 -6.86
C LYS A 36 2.63 -14.72 -8.02
N SER A 37 1.36 -14.47 -8.33
CA SER A 37 0.92 -13.44 -9.27
C SER A 37 0.74 -12.11 -8.52
N VAL A 38 1.48 -11.08 -8.91
CA VAL A 38 1.47 -9.77 -8.25
C VAL A 38 0.99 -8.70 -9.21
N PHE A 39 0.05 -7.87 -8.79
CA PHE A 39 -0.43 -6.74 -9.56
C PHE A 39 -0.16 -5.43 -8.80
N VAL A 40 0.31 -4.38 -9.49
CA VAL A 40 0.72 -3.11 -8.85
C VAL A 40 0.14 -1.94 -9.64
N THR A 41 -0.66 -1.08 -9.02
CA THR A 41 -1.00 0.20 -9.67
C THR A 41 0.13 1.22 -9.53
N GLY A 42 0.41 1.97 -10.60
CA GLY A 42 1.52 2.95 -10.63
C GLY A 42 2.92 2.32 -10.63
N GLY A 43 3.06 1.11 -11.17
CA GLY A 43 4.31 0.36 -11.33
C GLY A 43 5.37 1.03 -12.22
N GLY A 44 5.02 2.04 -13.00
CA GLY A 44 5.95 2.73 -13.90
C GLY A 44 6.89 3.72 -13.22
N ALA A 45 6.56 4.19 -12.01
CA ALA A 45 7.33 5.22 -11.31
C ALA A 45 7.24 5.10 -9.77
N GLY A 46 8.14 5.82 -9.08
CA GLY A 46 8.12 5.96 -7.62
C GLY A 46 8.03 4.63 -6.85
N ILE A 47 7.15 4.60 -5.85
CA ILE A 47 6.96 3.45 -4.95
C ILE A 47 6.44 2.22 -5.70
N GLY A 48 5.51 2.39 -6.65
CA GLY A 48 4.96 1.26 -7.40
C GLY A 48 6.04 0.53 -8.20
N LYS A 49 6.94 1.28 -8.85
CA LYS A 49 8.11 0.70 -9.54
C LYS A 49 9.04 -0.04 -8.59
N ALA A 50 9.35 0.55 -7.45
CA ALA A 50 10.19 -0.09 -6.44
C ALA A 50 9.52 -1.38 -5.90
N ALA A 51 8.21 -1.36 -5.68
CA ALA A 51 7.44 -2.53 -5.26
C ALA A 51 7.48 -3.64 -6.32
N ALA A 52 7.27 -3.31 -7.60
CA ALA A 52 7.39 -4.27 -8.69
C ALA A 52 8.77 -4.95 -8.71
N ILE A 53 9.86 -4.18 -8.54
CA ILE A 53 11.23 -4.70 -8.45
C ILE A 53 11.41 -5.60 -7.21
N ALA A 54 10.94 -5.16 -6.04
CA ALA A 54 11.06 -5.93 -4.80
C ALA A 54 10.32 -7.27 -4.86
N PHE A 55 9.11 -7.30 -5.43
CA PHE A 55 8.36 -8.55 -5.63
C PHE A 55 9.00 -9.46 -6.67
N ALA A 56 9.63 -8.90 -7.72
CA ALA A 56 10.42 -9.69 -8.65
C ALA A 56 11.65 -10.33 -7.96
N GLN A 57 12.35 -9.57 -7.10
CA GLN A 57 13.45 -10.10 -6.27
C GLN A 57 12.99 -11.20 -5.31
N ALA A 58 11.74 -11.13 -4.82
CA ALA A 58 11.14 -12.16 -3.97
C ALA A 58 10.64 -13.40 -4.76
N GLY A 59 10.70 -13.39 -6.10
CA GLY A 59 10.37 -14.52 -6.98
C GLY A 59 8.98 -14.48 -7.65
N ALA A 60 8.29 -13.34 -7.62
CA ALA A 60 6.99 -13.19 -8.27
C ALA A 60 7.07 -13.33 -9.80
N LYS A 61 6.01 -13.86 -10.43
CA LYS A 61 6.01 -14.24 -11.86
C LYS A 61 5.85 -13.06 -12.84
N SER A 62 5.14 -11.99 -12.47
CA SER A 62 4.95 -10.81 -13.33
C SER A 62 4.27 -9.66 -12.56
N PRO A 63 4.99 -8.62 -12.10
CA PRO A 63 4.37 -7.42 -11.54
C PRO A 63 3.83 -6.54 -12.69
N GLY A 64 2.51 -6.56 -12.93
CA GLY A 64 1.86 -5.69 -13.93
C GLY A 64 1.60 -4.27 -13.42
N ASP A 65 1.68 -3.26 -14.29
CA ASP A 65 1.38 -1.83 -14.03
C ASP A 65 0.10 -1.37 -14.73
N VAL A 66 -0.70 -0.52 -14.06
CA VAL A 66 -1.78 0.24 -14.68
C VAL A 66 -1.95 1.65 -14.12
N THR A 67 -2.23 2.61 -15.01
CA THR A 67 -2.50 4.03 -14.70
C THR A 67 -3.81 4.61 -15.29
N ASN A 68 -4.68 3.85 -16.00
CA ASN A 68 -5.96 4.35 -16.57
C ASN A 68 -7.08 3.27 -16.61
N ARG A 69 -8.36 3.62 -16.40
CA ARG A 69 -9.52 2.69 -16.38
C ARG A 69 -9.62 1.74 -17.59
N THR A 70 -9.50 2.23 -18.83
CA THR A 70 -9.51 1.36 -20.02
C THR A 70 -8.30 0.43 -20.03
N SER A 71 -7.18 0.88 -19.45
CA SER A 71 -6.03 0.02 -19.22
C SER A 71 -6.16 -0.89 -17.99
N ILE A 72 -7.08 -0.66 -17.03
CA ILE A 72 -7.24 -1.52 -15.84
C ILE A 72 -7.89 -2.83 -16.23
N GLU A 73 -9.05 -2.79 -16.86
CA GLU A 73 -9.73 -4.02 -17.31
C GLU A 73 -8.91 -4.75 -18.38
N ALA A 74 -8.34 -4.00 -19.33
CA ALA A 74 -7.50 -4.58 -20.38
C ALA A 74 -6.18 -5.16 -19.83
N ALA A 75 -5.50 -4.49 -18.89
CA ALA A 75 -4.27 -5.02 -18.31
C ALA A 75 -4.57 -6.17 -17.36
N LEU A 76 -5.65 -6.13 -16.59
CA LEU A 76 -6.06 -7.25 -15.75
C LEU A 76 -6.49 -8.46 -16.58
N GLY A 77 -7.19 -8.25 -17.70
CA GLY A 77 -7.48 -9.30 -18.68
C GLY A 77 -6.21 -9.83 -19.35
N ALA A 78 -5.25 -8.96 -19.69
CA ALA A 78 -3.95 -9.37 -20.23
C ALA A 78 -3.11 -10.14 -19.18
N ILE A 79 -3.21 -9.77 -17.90
CA ILE A 79 -2.57 -10.46 -16.77
C ILE A 79 -3.20 -11.83 -16.60
N GLU A 80 -4.53 -11.94 -16.59
CA GLU A 80 -5.21 -13.25 -16.54
C GLU A 80 -4.81 -14.12 -17.73
N ALA A 81 -4.75 -13.55 -18.94
CA ALA A 81 -4.33 -14.25 -20.15
C ALA A 81 -2.86 -14.69 -20.12
N ASN A 82 -1.95 -13.85 -19.60
CA ASN A 82 -0.51 -14.11 -19.57
C ASN A 82 -0.10 -15.05 -18.43
N ILE A 83 -0.79 -14.99 -17.28
CA ILE A 83 -0.47 -15.81 -16.11
C ILE A 83 -1.28 -17.11 -16.10
N GLY A 84 -2.40 -17.16 -16.84
CA GLY A 84 -3.28 -18.32 -16.95
C GLY A 84 -4.02 -18.64 -15.64
N GLY A 85 -4.25 -17.65 -14.78
CA GLY A 85 -4.80 -17.87 -13.44
C GLY A 85 -5.19 -16.61 -12.69
N LYS A 86 -5.54 -16.80 -11.41
CA LYS A 86 -5.98 -15.74 -10.50
C LYS A 86 -4.80 -14.96 -9.90
N ILE A 87 -5.09 -13.77 -9.38
CA ILE A 87 -4.12 -12.84 -8.78
C ILE A 87 -3.99 -13.13 -7.28
N ASP A 88 -2.77 -13.38 -6.80
CA ASP A 88 -2.50 -13.65 -5.39
C ASP A 88 -2.33 -12.36 -4.57
N ILE A 89 -1.68 -11.34 -5.13
CA ILE A 89 -1.32 -10.11 -4.43
C ILE A 89 -1.66 -8.91 -5.31
N PHE A 90 -2.43 -7.98 -4.78
CA PHE A 90 -2.72 -6.70 -5.41
C PHE A 90 -2.22 -5.55 -4.52
N ILE A 91 -1.36 -4.71 -5.08
CA ILE A 91 -0.85 -3.49 -4.48
C ILE A 91 -1.63 -2.30 -5.07
N ASN A 92 -2.58 -1.78 -4.30
CA ASN A 92 -3.30 -0.55 -4.63
C ASN A 92 -2.51 0.66 -4.12
N ASN A 93 -1.58 1.16 -4.93
CA ASN A 93 -0.65 2.22 -4.55
C ASN A 93 -0.88 3.54 -5.30
N ALA A 94 -1.54 3.52 -6.46
CA ALA A 94 -1.76 4.71 -7.25
C ALA A 94 -2.41 5.83 -6.42
N GLY A 95 -1.71 6.96 -6.34
CA GLY A 95 -2.13 8.11 -5.58
C GLY A 95 -1.25 9.30 -5.88
N MET A 96 -1.81 10.48 -5.68
CA MET A 96 -1.12 11.76 -5.75
C MET A 96 -1.43 12.59 -4.51
N LEU A 97 -0.47 13.39 -4.06
CA LEU A 97 -0.75 14.37 -3.02
C LEU A 97 -1.45 15.59 -3.61
N PRO A 98 -2.47 16.13 -2.93
CA PRO A 98 -3.11 17.37 -3.32
C PRO A 98 -2.12 18.54 -3.26
N LEU A 99 -2.40 19.59 -4.04
CA LEU A 99 -1.73 20.88 -3.94
C LEU A 99 -1.87 21.42 -2.50
N GLU A 100 -0.80 21.98 -1.95
CA GLU A 100 -0.90 22.70 -0.68
C GLU A 100 -1.46 24.10 -0.92
N ALA A 101 -2.77 24.28 -0.66
CA ALA A 101 -3.45 25.56 -0.80
C ALA A 101 -4.59 25.70 0.22
N ALA A 102 -4.94 26.95 0.56
CA ALA A 102 -6.10 27.23 1.38
C ALA A 102 -7.39 26.82 0.65
N VAL A 103 -8.38 26.30 1.37
CA VAL A 103 -9.65 25.82 0.78
C VAL A 103 -10.34 26.90 -0.06
N ILE A 104 -10.29 28.16 0.40
CA ILE A 104 -10.95 29.29 -0.29
C ILE A 104 -10.31 29.62 -1.65
N ASP A 105 -9.03 29.28 -1.83
CA ASP A 105 -8.26 29.54 -3.04
C ASP A 105 -7.92 28.25 -3.80
N TYR A 106 -8.47 27.11 -3.36
CA TYR A 106 -8.08 25.81 -3.89
C TYR A 106 -8.71 25.61 -5.28
N PRO A 107 -7.92 25.36 -6.33
CA PRO A 107 -8.46 25.16 -7.67
C PRO A 107 -9.38 23.93 -7.75
N GLU A 108 -10.62 24.12 -8.18
CA GLU A 108 -11.60 23.02 -8.31
C GLU A 108 -11.07 21.88 -9.21
N SER A 109 -10.34 22.21 -10.27
CA SER A 109 -9.74 21.23 -11.17
C SER A 109 -8.74 20.31 -10.45
N GLU A 110 -7.94 20.86 -9.53
CA GLU A 110 -6.94 20.07 -8.80
C GLU A 110 -7.59 19.15 -7.77
N ILE A 111 -8.61 19.62 -7.05
CA ILE A 111 -9.31 18.75 -6.09
C ILE A 111 -10.06 17.63 -6.83
N ARG A 112 -10.74 17.93 -7.95
CA ARG A 112 -11.38 16.90 -8.79
C ARG A 112 -10.38 15.87 -9.30
N ARG A 113 -9.22 16.31 -9.79
CA ARG A 113 -8.13 15.42 -10.22
C ARG A 113 -7.67 14.49 -9.09
N CYS A 114 -7.54 15.01 -7.87
CA CYS A 114 -7.20 14.20 -6.69
C CYS A 114 -8.27 13.14 -6.40
N PHE A 115 -9.57 13.49 -6.46
CA PHE A 115 -10.66 12.54 -6.29
C PHE A 115 -10.66 11.46 -7.39
N GLU A 116 -10.45 11.85 -8.65
CA GLU A 116 -10.41 10.91 -9.77
C GLU A 116 -9.25 9.91 -9.61
N ILE A 117 -8.07 10.35 -9.21
CA ILE A 117 -6.90 9.46 -9.06
C ILE A 117 -7.00 8.64 -7.76
N ASN A 118 -7.12 9.31 -6.62
CA ASN A 118 -6.97 8.66 -5.31
C ASN A 118 -8.19 7.82 -4.94
N LEU A 119 -9.39 8.26 -5.31
CA LEU A 119 -10.64 7.59 -4.93
C LEU A 119 -11.19 6.76 -6.10
N MET A 120 -11.49 7.40 -7.24
CA MET A 120 -12.11 6.69 -8.36
C MET A 120 -11.17 5.67 -9.00
N GLY A 121 -9.87 6.00 -9.13
CA GLY A 121 -8.84 5.06 -9.58
C GLY A 121 -8.78 3.81 -8.73
N SER A 122 -8.72 3.99 -7.40
CA SER A 122 -8.77 2.88 -6.43
C SER A 122 -10.06 2.06 -6.56
N PHE A 123 -11.22 2.72 -6.64
CA PHE A 123 -12.51 2.05 -6.77
C PHE A 123 -12.58 1.17 -8.03
N ASN A 124 -12.19 1.72 -9.18
CA ASN A 124 -12.18 1.01 -10.45
C ASN A 124 -11.21 -0.18 -10.42
N ALA A 125 -10.03 -0.01 -9.81
CA ALA A 125 -9.06 -1.09 -9.68
C ALA A 125 -9.58 -2.25 -8.82
N LEU A 126 -10.28 -1.96 -7.71
CA LEU A 126 -10.93 -2.99 -6.89
C LEU A 126 -12.02 -3.73 -7.66
N GLN A 127 -12.89 -3.03 -8.39
CA GLN A 127 -13.95 -3.66 -9.18
C GLN A 127 -13.37 -4.67 -10.17
N ALA A 128 -12.28 -4.30 -10.84
CA ALA A 128 -11.65 -5.15 -11.83
C ALA A 128 -10.80 -6.29 -11.20
N PHE A 129 -10.14 -6.04 -10.08
CA PHE A 129 -9.34 -7.06 -9.37
C PHE A 129 -10.22 -8.15 -8.74
N THR A 130 -11.33 -7.79 -8.11
CA THR A 130 -12.16 -8.70 -7.30
C THR A 130 -12.54 -10.01 -8.01
N PRO A 131 -13.04 -10.04 -9.27
CA PRO A 131 -13.36 -11.29 -9.97
C PRO A 131 -12.12 -12.13 -10.33
N LEU A 132 -10.94 -11.53 -10.29
CA LEU A 132 -9.65 -12.17 -10.60
C LEU A 132 -8.87 -12.56 -9.35
N ALA A 133 -9.34 -12.20 -8.15
CA ALA A 133 -8.67 -12.51 -6.91
C ALA A 133 -8.65 -14.03 -6.66
N ALA A 134 -7.48 -14.56 -6.30
CA ALA A 134 -7.34 -15.93 -5.83
C ALA A 134 -7.99 -16.10 -4.43
N PRO A 135 -8.39 -17.32 -4.03
CA PRO A 135 -8.76 -17.59 -2.65
C PRO A 135 -7.62 -17.20 -1.69
N GLY A 136 -7.92 -16.36 -0.70
CA GLY A 136 -6.89 -15.86 0.22
C GLY A 136 -5.98 -14.78 -0.35
N ALA A 137 -6.34 -14.18 -1.49
CA ALA A 137 -5.57 -13.09 -2.10
C ALA A 137 -5.34 -11.94 -1.11
N LYS A 138 -4.23 -11.23 -1.31
CA LYS A 138 -3.80 -10.11 -0.46
C LYS A 138 -4.00 -8.80 -1.19
N LEU A 139 -4.68 -7.85 -0.54
CA LEU A 139 -4.77 -6.47 -0.99
C LEU A 139 -3.93 -5.59 -0.06
N LEU A 140 -2.88 -5.00 -0.59
CA LEU A 140 -2.00 -4.08 0.11
C LEU A 140 -2.28 -2.66 -0.39
N ASN A 141 -2.82 -1.81 0.48
CA ASN A 141 -3.47 -0.58 0.05
C ASN A 141 -2.80 0.67 0.64
N ALA A 142 -2.45 1.64 -0.19
CA ALA A 142 -1.90 2.93 0.23
C ALA A 142 -2.82 4.13 -0.06
N ALA A 143 -4.04 3.89 -0.54
CA ALA A 143 -4.98 4.95 -0.96
C ALA A 143 -6.41 4.73 -0.42
N ALA A 144 -7.25 5.76 -0.41
CA ALA A 144 -8.69 5.65 -0.11
C ALA A 144 -9.07 4.79 1.14
N LEU A 145 -8.36 4.99 2.26
CA LEU A 145 -8.38 4.12 3.46
C LEU A 145 -9.78 3.67 3.91
N LYS A 146 -10.73 4.61 4.09
CA LYS A 146 -12.05 4.25 4.64
C LYS A 146 -12.89 3.40 3.69
N MET A 147 -12.80 3.65 2.38
CA MET A 147 -13.48 2.84 1.36
C MET A 147 -12.97 1.39 1.40
N ILE A 148 -11.66 1.23 1.62
CA ILE A 148 -10.99 -0.07 1.64
C ILE A 148 -11.40 -0.91 2.85
N ASP A 149 -11.69 -0.28 4.00
CA ASP A 149 -12.24 -0.99 5.16
C ASP A 149 -13.61 -1.61 4.88
N HIS A 150 -14.49 -0.90 4.16
CA HIS A 150 -15.79 -1.42 3.74
C HIS A 150 -15.62 -2.58 2.75
N TYR A 151 -14.76 -2.41 1.74
CA TYR A 151 -14.40 -3.48 0.81
C TYR A 151 -13.88 -4.73 1.54
N ALA A 152 -13.00 -4.57 2.54
CA ALA A 152 -12.48 -5.66 3.34
C ALA A 152 -13.53 -6.35 4.22
N SER A 153 -14.62 -5.65 4.56
CA SER A 153 -15.76 -6.22 5.27
C SER A 153 -16.64 -7.07 4.36
N GLU A 154 -16.85 -6.61 3.13
CA GLU A 154 -17.64 -7.30 2.10
C GLU A 154 -16.91 -8.52 1.52
N ASN A 155 -15.57 -8.52 1.55
CA ASN A 155 -14.72 -9.56 0.98
C ASN A 155 -13.90 -10.29 2.07
N PRO A 156 -14.52 -11.10 2.94
CA PRO A 156 -13.83 -11.78 4.05
C PRO A 156 -12.80 -12.83 3.60
N ASN A 157 -12.80 -13.20 2.32
CA ASN A 157 -11.82 -14.13 1.75
C ASN A 157 -10.55 -13.43 1.24
N ILE A 158 -10.52 -12.10 1.22
CA ILE A 158 -9.36 -11.29 0.81
C ILE A 158 -8.70 -10.71 2.05
N HIS A 159 -7.39 -10.95 2.21
CA HIS A 159 -6.59 -10.40 3.29
C HIS A 159 -6.18 -8.96 2.94
N VAL A 160 -6.80 -7.98 3.59
CA VAL A 160 -6.56 -6.56 3.31
C VAL A 160 -5.69 -5.95 4.40
N VAL A 161 -4.63 -5.22 4.02
CA VAL A 161 -3.81 -4.39 4.91
C VAL A 161 -3.63 -3.03 4.27
N SER A 162 -3.89 -1.96 5.03
CA SER A 162 -3.61 -0.61 4.59
C SER A 162 -2.25 -0.15 5.12
N ILE A 163 -1.54 0.66 4.33
CA ILE A 163 -0.21 1.15 4.66
C ILE A 163 -0.13 2.67 4.53
N HIS A 164 0.62 3.28 5.44
CA HIS A 164 1.23 4.57 5.24
C HIS A 164 2.66 4.35 4.70
N PRO A 165 2.98 4.75 3.46
CA PRO A 165 4.24 4.40 2.82
C PRO A 165 5.47 5.12 3.39
N GLY A 166 5.25 6.17 4.18
CA GLY A 166 6.31 7.06 4.66
C GLY A 166 6.24 8.40 3.92
N ILE A 167 7.26 9.22 4.08
CA ILE A 167 7.44 10.49 3.36
C ILE A 167 8.57 10.27 2.35
N VAL A 168 8.19 9.89 1.14
CA VAL A 168 9.11 9.53 0.06
C VAL A 168 9.08 10.63 -0.98
N GLY A 169 10.26 11.14 -1.35
CA GLY A 169 10.36 12.03 -2.50
C GLY A 169 10.25 11.22 -3.79
N THR A 170 9.31 11.56 -4.67
CA THR A 170 9.11 10.84 -5.93
C THR A 170 8.96 11.80 -7.09
N GLU A 171 9.32 11.35 -8.30
CA GLU A 171 9.16 12.12 -9.54
C GLU A 171 7.69 12.50 -9.84
N ILE A 172 6.74 11.82 -9.19
CA ILE A 172 5.29 12.03 -9.34
C ILE A 172 4.81 13.26 -8.56
N ASP A 173 5.49 13.60 -7.46
CA ASP A 173 5.13 14.74 -6.62
C ASP A 173 6.20 15.84 -6.66
N PRO A 174 5.97 16.92 -7.44
CA PRO A 174 6.93 18.02 -7.53
C PRO A 174 7.09 18.81 -6.23
N ASN A 175 6.17 18.66 -5.26
CA ASN A 175 6.20 19.38 -3.99
C ASN A 175 7.05 18.69 -2.91
N ILE A 176 7.31 17.39 -3.06
CA ILE A 176 8.24 16.63 -2.21
C ILE A 176 9.36 16.08 -3.10
N PRO A 177 10.28 16.93 -3.57
CA PRO A 177 11.39 16.47 -4.41
C PRO A 177 12.36 15.56 -3.62
N VAL A 178 12.41 15.72 -2.30
CA VAL A 178 13.22 14.91 -1.39
C VAL A 178 12.41 14.60 -0.14
N GLY A 179 12.22 13.31 0.14
CA GLY A 179 11.65 12.82 1.39
C GLY A 179 12.73 12.17 2.28
N PRO A 180 12.53 12.09 3.60
CA PRO A 180 13.44 11.38 4.50
C PRO A 180 13.52 9.89 4.20
N ASP A 181 12.49 9.28 3.59
CA ASP A 181 12.38 7.86 3.30
C ASP A 181 12.76 7.54 1.85
N THR A 182 13.38 6.39 1.60
CA THR A 182 13.59 5.93 0.22
C THR A 182 12.41 5.14 -0.31
N VAL A 183 12.27 5.08 -1.64
CA VAL A 183 11.23 4.29 -2.32
C VAL A 183 11.32 2.79 -1.98
N GLU A 184 12.52 2.28 -1.68
CA GLU A 184 12.71 0.86 -1.34
C GLU A 184 12.12 0.50 0.02
N LEU A 185 12.04 1.43 0.98
CA LEU A 185 11.49 1.14 2.30
C LEU A 185 10.04 0.61 2.21
N PRO A 186 9.05 1.36 1.68
CA PRO A 186 7.70 0.84 1.54
C PRO A 186 7.62 -0.34 0.56
N ALA A 187 8.46 -0.39 -0.48
CA ALA A 187 8.49 -1.51 -1.42
C ALA A 187 8.85 -2.85 -0.74
N HIS A 188 9.91 -2.85 0.07
CA HIS A 188 10.36 -4.02 0.81
C HIS A 188 9.38 -4.38 1.93
N PHE A 189 8.82 -3.37 2.59
CA PHE A 189 7.77 -3.56 3.59
C PHE A 189 6.52 -4.22 2.99
N LEU A 190 6.11 -3.86 1.78
CA LEU A 190 5.00 -4.50 1.07
C LEU A 190 5.27 -6.00 0.83
N VAL A 191 6.51 -6.40 0.49
CA VAL A 191 6.89 -7.82 0.37
C VAL A 191 6.73 -8.54 1.71
N TRP A 192 7.18 -7.92 2.80
CA TRP A 192 6.99 -8.49 4.14
C TRP A 192 5.50 -8.62 4.52
N ILE A 193 4.67 -7.60 4.28
CA ILE A 193 3.22 -7.69 4.55
C ILE A 193 2.56 -8.79 3.70
N ALA A 194 3.02 -8.97 2.47
CA ALA A 194 2.54 -10.04 1.60
C ALA A 194 2.91 -11.45 2.09
N SER A 195 3.76 -11.60 3.10
CA SER A 195 4.16 -12.90 3.67
C SER A 195 3.20 -13.41 4.75
N SER A 196 3.42 -14.65 5.21
CA SER A 196 2.68 -15.20 6.36
C SER A 196 3.07 -14.55 7.69
N GLU A 197 4.26 -13.95 7.80
CA GLU A 197 4.71 -13.28 9.02
C GLU A 197 3.77 -12.15 9.45
N ALA A 198 3.13 -11.49 8.48
CA ALA A 198 2.23 -10.36 8.70
C ALA A 198 0.73 -10.74 8.79
N ALA A 199 0.39 -12.03 8.91
CA ALA A 199 -1.02 -12.48 8.89
C ALA A 199 -1.89 -11.83 9.98
N PHE A 200 -1.29 -11.42 11.11
CA PHE A 200 -1.96 -10.74 12.22
C PHE A 200 -2.40 -9.29 11.88
N LEU A 201 -1.89 -8.71 10.79
CA LEU A 201 -2.20 -7.34 10.35
C LEU A 201 -3.47 -7.22 9.50
N ARG A 202 -4.28 -8.28 9.43
CA ARG A 202 -5.56 -8.27 8.67
C ARG A 202 -6.45 -7.11 9.13
N LYS A 203 -6.89 -6.28 8.19
CA LYS A 203 -7.72 -5.07 8.40
C LYS A 203 -7.04 -4.01 9.29
N LYS A 204 -5.71 -3.91 9.25
CA LYS A 204 -4.94 -2.90 9.99
C LYS A 204 -4.35 -1.85 9.05
N LEU A 205 -4.13 -0.66 9.58
CA LEU A 205 -3.32 0.42 9.00
C LEU A 205 -1.95 0.42 9.69
N VAL A 206 -0.90 0.17 8.94
CA VAL A 206 0.49 0.16 9.45
C VAL A 206 1.34 1.18 8.70
N ARG A 207 2.48 1.59 9.28
CA ARG A 207 3.41 2.50 8.62
C ARG A 207 4.69 1.76 8.23
N ALA A 208 5.20 2.00 7.02
CA ALA A 208 6.42 1.34 6.52
C ALA A 208 7.67 1.64 7.35
N ASN A 209 7.67 2.76 8.07
CA ASN A 209 8.75 3.15 8.96
C ASN A 209 8.82 2.31 10.26
N TRP A 210 7.75 1.59 10.61
CA TRP A 210 7.72 0.80 11.84
C TRP A 210 8.55 -0.47 11.72
N ASP A 211 9.09 -0.92 12.85
CA ASP A 211 9.90 -2.13 12.93
C ASP A 211 9.03 -3.40 12.96
N VAL A 212 9.26 -4.30 12.00
CA VAL A 212 8.45 -5.52 11.85
C VAL A 212 8.67 -6.54 12.96
N GLU A 213 9.84 -6.55 13.60
CA GLU A 213 10.10 -7.46 14.72
C GLU A 213 9.32 -7.00 15.96
N GLU A 214 9.28 -5.69 16.21
CA GLU A 214 8.44 -5.12 17.27
C GLU A 214 6.94 -5.32 17.01
N LEU A 215 6.50 -5.19 15.75
CA LEU A 215 5.11 -5.50 15.38
C LEU A 215 4.79 -6.99 15.63
N LYS A 216 5.69 -7.90 15.23
CA LYS A 216 5.52 -9.35 15.47
C LYS A 216 5.49 -9.69 16.96
N ALA A 217 6.33 -9.05 17.77
CA ALA A 217 6.33 -9.23 19.21
C ALA A 217 4.99 -8.85 19.87
N ARG A 218 4.21 -7.97 19.22
CA ARG A 218 2.87 -7.53 19.67
C ARG A 218 1.74 -8.12 18.84
N ALA A 219 1.98 -9.19 18.07
CA ALA A 219 1.01 -9.73 17.13
C ALA A 219 -0.33 -10.11 17.78
N GLU A 220 -0.30 -10.75 18.95
CA GLU A 220 -1.51 -11.14 19.68
C GLU A 220 -2.34 -9.93 20.14
N GLU A 221 -1.68 -8.92 20.70
CA GLU A 221 -2.31 -7.66 21.12
C GLU A 221 -2.94 -6.92 19.94
N ILE A 222 -2.20 -6.81 18.83
CA ILE A 222 -2.68 -6.14 17.61
C ILE A 222 -3.88 -6.89 17.03
N GLN A 223 -3.81 -8.22 16.96
CA GLN A 223 -4.86 -9.04 16.36
C GLN A 223 -6.15 -9.04 17.19
N SER A 224 -6.04 -9.11 18.52
CA SER A 224 -7.18 -9.24 19.44
C SER A 224 -7.90 -7.91 19.74
N SER A 225 -7.32 -6.78 19.37
CA SER A 225 -7.84 -5.45 19.70
C SER A 225 -8.26 -4.62 18.47
N SER A 226 -8.81 -3.42 18.74
CA SER A 226 -9.08 -2.39 17.74
C SER A 226 -7.84 -1.55 17.39
N LEU A 227 -6.66 -1.86 17.95
CA LEU A 227 -5.42 -1.15 17.62
C LEU A 227 -5.18 -1.17 16.11
N LEU A 228 -4.64 -0.06 15.62
CA LEU A 228 -4.26 0.13 14.21
C LEU A 228 -5.45 0.02 13.24
N ARG A 229 -6.69 0.24 13.69
CA ARG A 229 -7.86 0.39 12.80
C ARG A 229 -8.25 1.85 12.66
N VAL A 230 -8.62 2.24 11.45
CA VAL A 230 -9.22 3.56 11.22
C VAL A 230 -10.67 3.51 11.67
N SER A 231 -11.02 4.31 12.68
CA SER A 231 -12.38 4.38 13.19
C SER A 231 -12.76 5.83 13.48
N LEU A 232 -14.05 6.11 13.33
CA LEU A 232 -14.68 7.30 13.87
C LEU A 232 -15.49 6.83 15.06
N THR A 233 -14.95 7.00 16.26
CA THR A 233 -15.64 6.64 17.50
C THR A 233 -16.39 7.86 18.01
N GLY A 234 -17.67 7.68 18.35
CA GLY A 234 -18.40 8.65 19.17
C GLY A 234 -17.84 8.67 20.60
N VAL A 235 -18.41 9.52 21.44
CA VAL A 235 -18.20 9.41 22.88
C VAL A 235 -19.06 8.25 23.37
N ASP A 236 -18.50 7.32 24.14
CA ASP A 236 -19.31 6.36 24.88
C ASP A 236 -20.24 7.17 25.81
N MET A 237 -21.55 7.05 25.60
CA MET A 237 -22.57 7.58 26.52
C MET A 237 -22.91 6.54 27.58
#